data_AF-A0A817SF74-F1
#
_entry.id   AF-A0A817SF74-F1
#
_cell.length_a   1.000
_cell.length_b   1.000
_cell.length_c   1.000
_cell.angle_alpha   90.00
_cell.angle_beta   90.00
_cell.angle_gamma   90.00
#
_symmetry.space_group_name_H-M   'P 1'
#
loop_
_entity.id
_entity.type
_entity.pdbx_description
1 polymer ?
#
loop_
_entity_poly.entity_id
_entity_poly.type
_entity_poly.pdbx_seq_one_letter_code
_entity_poly.pdbx_strand_id
1 'polypeptide(L)'
;MAENQKKLVVFAGGSGGLGRHIVDDPSSLADQTREGVDVVKVNYSDHQSLLVELQGVHTVISCFIGIEESSMVSQLNLLDACLEAKVKRFVPSE
;
A
#
# COMPACT_ATOMS: atom_id res chain seq x y z
N MET A 1 15.00 -0.45 -22.74
CA MET A 1 13.65 0.09 -22.51
C MET A 1 13.03 -0.82 -21.47
N ALA A 2 13.02 -0.42 -20.20
CA ALA A 2 12.50 -1.27 -19.13
C ALA A 2 10.98 -1.38 -19.31
N GLU A 3 10.49 -2.61 -19.44
CA GLU A 3 9.07 -2.91 -19.48
C GLU A 3 8.45 -2.37 -18.19
N ASN A 4 7.51 -1.43 -18.34
CA ASN A 4 6.80 -0.82 -17.22
C ASN A 4 5.89 -1.90 -16.61
N GLN A 5 6.43 -2.70 -15.70
CA GLN A 5 5.70 -3.64 -14.85
C GLN A 5 4.48 -2.90 -14.30
N LYS A 6 3.29 -3.26 -14.76
CA LYS A 6 2.04 -2.67 -14.28
C LYS A 6 1.89 -3.11 -12.82
N LYS A 7 2.06 -2.17 -11.88
CA LYS A 7 1.70 -2.34 -10.48
C LYS A 7 0.20 -2.68 -10.41
N LEU A 8 -0.15 -3.96 -10.40
CA LEU A 8 -1.56 -4.36 -10.49
C LEU A 8 -2.28 -4.19 -9.15
N VAL A 9 -1.58 -4.50 -8.06
CA VAL A 9 -2.14 -4.49 -6.70
C VAL A 9 -1.09 -3.95 -5.72
N VAL A 10 -1.52 -3.08 -4.80
CA VAL A 10 -0.71 -2.56 -3.70
C VAL A 10 -1.35 -2.92 -2.36
N PHE A 11 -0.54 -3.33 -1.40
CA PHE A 11 -0.95 -3.64 -0.02
C PHE A 11 -0.38 -2.61 0.94
N ALA A 12 -1.22 -1.73 1.47
CA ALA A 12 -0.82 -0.78 2.50
C ALA A 12 -0.87 -1.47 3.87
N GLY A 13 0.20 -1.37 4.67
CA GLY A 13 0.31 -2.14 5.91
C GLY A 13 0.63 -3.63 5.68
N GLY A 14 1.22 -3.98 4.53
CA GLY A 14 1.57 -5.36 4.16
C GLY A 14 2.51 -6.08 5.14
N SER A 15 3.21 -5.37 6.02
CA SER A 15 4.04 -5.99 7.07
C SER A 15 3.31 -6.21 8.40
N GLY A 16 2.05 -5.77 8.50
CA GLY A 16 1.24 -5.88 9.71
C GLY A 16 0.71 -7.30 9.93
N GLY A 17 -0.04 -7.50 11.01
CA GLY A 17 -0.59 -8.79 11.43
C GLY A 17 -1.33 -9.55 10.32
N LEU A 18 -2.30 -8.92 9.65
CA LEU A 18 -3.01 -9.53 8.51
C LEU A 18 -2.25 -9.36 7.19
N GLY A 19 -1.67 -8.17 6.95
CA GLY A 19 -1.00 -7.84 5.71
C GLY A 19 0.07 -8.86 5.30
N ARG A 20 0.87 -9.32 6.27
CA ARG A 20 1.98 -10.26 6.02
C ARG A 20 1.52 -11.60 5.45
N HIS A 21 0.32 -12.04 5.83
CA HIS A 21 -0.26 -13.28 5.32
C HIS A 21 -0.86 -13.10 3.92
N ILE A 22 -1.35 -11.90 3.61
CA ILE A 22 -1.91 -11.58 2.29
C ILE A 22 -0.79 -11.48 1.25
N VAL A 23 0.34 -10.87 1.60
CA VAL A 23 1.54 -10.86 0.74
C VAL A 23 2.32 -12.17 0.78
N ASP A 24 1.84 -13.16 1.56
CA ASP A 24 2.46 -14.46 1.80
C ASP A 24 3.93 -14.34 2.26
N ASP A 25 4.28 -13.26 2.95
CA ASP A 25 5.63 -12.95 3.40
C ASP A 25 5.73 -13.06 4.92
N PRO A 26 6.33 -14.14 5.46
CA PRO A 26 6.54 -14.30 6.89
C PRO A 26 7.70 -13.44 7.42
N SER A 27 8.50 -12.81 6.54
CA SER A 27 9.67 -12.05 6.94
C SER A 27 9.29 -10.70 7.57
N SER A 28 10.01 -10.33 8.64
CA SER A 28 9.88 -9.01 9.23
C SER A 28 10.42 -7.94 8.28
N LEU A 29 10.07 -6.66 8.51
CA LEU A 29 10.51 -5.48 7.75
C LEU A 29 12.03 -5.39 7.44
N ALA A 30 12.87 -6.19 8.11
CA ALA A 30 14.32 -6.20 7.96
C ALA A 30 14.84 -6.92 6.69
N ASP A 31 14.12 -7.90 6.12
CA ASP A 31 14.62 -8.76 5.03
C ASP A 31 13.71 -8.75 3.78
N GLN A 32 13.30 -7.55 3.35
CA GLN A 32 12.36 -7.35 2.23
C GLN A 32 13.04 -7.48 0.86
N THR A 33 13.53 -8.68 0.54
CA THR A 33 13.94 -9.03 -0.82
C THR A 33 13.30 -10.35 -1.22
N ARG A 34 11.96 -10.33 -1.34
CA ARG A 34 11.24 -11.44 -1.96
C ARG A 34 11.11 -11.20 -3.46
N GLU A 35 11.50 -12.20 -4.24
CA GLU A 35 11.39 -12.15 -5.69
C GLU A 35 9.91 -11.94 -6.10
N GLY A 36 9.66 -10.89 -6.89
CA GLY A 36 8.31 -10.55 -7.37
C GLY A 36 7.47 -9.68 -6.42
N VAL A 37 8.02 -9.21 -5.29
CA VAL A 37 7.36 -8.23 -4.41
C VAL A 37 8.25 -7.01 -4.24
N ASP A 38 7.79 -5.87 -4.76
CA ASP A 38 8.43 -4.58 -4.52
C ASP A 38 7.91 -3.99 -3.21
N VAL A 39 8.81 -3.77 -2.24
CA VAL A 39 8.44 -3.08 -1.01
C VAL A 39 8.88 -1.63 -1.05
N VAL A 40 7.91 -0.76 -0.80
CA VAL A 40 8.12 0.69 -0.79
C VAL A 40 7.73 1.26 0.56
N LYS A 41 8.64 2.07 1.12
CA LYS A 41 8.37 2.85 2.33
C LYS A 41 7.81 4.21 1.92
N VAL A 42 6.61 4.52 2.37
CA VAL A 42 5.93 5.79 2.13
C VAL A 42 5.60 6.51 3.44
N ASN A 43 5.39 7.82 3.35
CA ASN A 43 4.88 8.62 4.44
C ASN A 43 3.39 8.90 4.18
N TYR A 44 2.49 8.34 5.00
CA TYR A 44 1.05 8.54 4.83
C TYR A 44 0.56 9.97 5.11
N SER A 45 1.42 10.83 5.65
CA SER A 45 1.14 12.27 5.78
C SER A 45 1.65 13.10 4.59
N ASP A 46 2.36 12.48 3.63
CA ASP A 46 2.86 13.14 2.43
C ASP A 46 2.11 12.62 1.20
N HIS A 47 1.11 13.39 0.78
CA HIS A 47 0.24 13.06 -0.35
C HIS A 47 1.01 12.86 -1.66
N GLN A 48 2.06 13.65 -1.93
CA GLN A 48 2.84 13.51 -3.15
C GLN A 48 3.63 12.18 -3.15
N SER A 49 4.15 11.77 -1.99
CA SER A 49 4.82 10.48 -1.85
C SER A 49 3.87 9.31 -2.16
N LEU A 50 2.62 9.40 -1.74
CA LEU A 50 1.60 8.40 -2.04
C LEU A 50 1.22 8.42 -3.53
N LEU A 51 1.02 9.60 -4.10
CA LEU A 51 0.58 9.75 -5.48
C LEU A 51 1.58 9.17 -6.48
N VAL A 52 2.89 9.38 -6.25
CA VAL A 52 3.97 8.82 -7.08
C VAL A 52 3.90 7.30 -7.10
N GLU A 53 3.70 6.67 -5.94
CA GLU A 53 3.67 5.23 -5.84
C GLU A 53 2.38 4.59 -6.38
N LEU A 54 1.27 5.34 -6.32
CA LEU A 54 -0.04 4.89 -6.79
C LEU A 54 -0.25 5.04 -8.30
N GLN A 55 0.68 5.68 -9.03
CA GLN A 55 0.56 5.80 -10.49
C GLN A 55 0.48 4.43 -11.17
N GLY A 56 -0.58 4.24 -11.96
CA GLY A 56 -0.83 2.99 -12.68
C GLY A 56 -1.34 1.84 -11.82
N VAL A 57 -1.57 2.05 -10.51
CA VAL A 57 -2.11 1.04 -9.61
C VAL A 57 -3.58 0.79 -9.91
N HIS A 58 -3.95 -0.48 -10.08
CA HIS A 58 -5.34 -0.86 -10.33
C HIS A 58 -6.13 -1.11 -9.04
N THR A 59 -5.52 -1.71 -8.02
CA THR A 59 -6.18 -2.03 -6.75
C THR A 59 -5.29 -1.74 -5.56
N VAL A 60 -5.86 -1.14 -4.52
CA VAL A 60 -5.21 -0.92 -3.23
C VAL A 60 -6.00 -1.65 -2.15
N ILE A 61 -5.29 -2.41 -1.31
CA ILE A 61 -5.85 -3.12 -0.16
C ILE A 61 -5.18 -2.55 1.09
N SER A 62 -5.96 -1.92 1.96
CA SER A 62 -5.50 -1.45 3.25
C SER A 62 -5.55 -2.59 4.27
N CYS A 63 -4.46 -2.78 5.00
CA CYS A 63 -4.29 -3.76 6.06
C CYS A 63 -3.85 -3.09 7.38
N PHE A 64 -4.22 -1.81 7.58
CA PHE A 64 -3.90 -1.11 8.82
C PHE A 64 -4.61 -1.74 10.01
N ILE A 65 -3.90 -1.86 11.12
CA ILE A 65 -4.44 -2.43 12.35
C ILE A 65 -4.66 -1.30 13.34
N GLY A 66 -5.87 -1.26 13.91
CA GLY A 66 -6.21 -0.36 14.99
C GLY A 66 -7.21 0.71 14.59
N ILE A 67 -8.10 1.02 15.53
CA ILE A 67 -9.14 2.07 15.46
C ILE A 67 -8.63 3.43 15.93
N GLU A 68 -7.32 3.56 16.13
CA GLU A 68 -6.74 4.80 16.61
C GLU A 68 -6.80 5.89 15.52
N GLU A 69 -6.91 7.14 15.96
CA GLU A 69 -7.08 8.30 15.09
C GLU A 69 -5.98 8.39 14.01
N SER A 70 -4.73 8.06 14.37
CA SER A 70 -3.60 8.07 13.43
C SER A 70 -3.73 7.04 12.30
N SER A 71 -4.32 5.87 12.58
CA SER A 71 -4.62 4.81 11.60
C SER A 71 -5.72 5.27 10.64
N MET A 72 -6.78 5.89 11.20
CA MET A 72 -7.89 6.44 10.43
C MET A 72 -7.44 7.58 9.51
N VAL A 73 -6.65 8.53 10.02
CA VAL A 73 -6.08 9.62 9.22
C VAL A 73 -5.18 9.06 8.11
N SER A 74 -4.34 8.07 8.39
CA SER A 74 -3.48 7.45 7.38
C SER A 74 -4.29 6.76 6.27
N GLN A 75 -5.42 6.11 6.62
CA GLN A 75 -6.29 5.46 5.64
C GLN A 75 -7.03 6.47 4.77
N LEU A 76 -7.51 7.59 5.36
CA LEU A 76 -8.14 8.68 4.62
C LEU A 76 -7.16 9.34 3.64
N ASN A 77 -5.94 9.65 4.08
CA ASN A 77 -4.92 10.21 3.19
C ASN A 77 -4.56 9.26 2.04
N LEU A 78 -4.49 7.95 2.32
CA LEU A 78 -4.28 6.94 1.29
C LEU A 78 -5.46 6.89 0.30
N LEU A 79 -6.70 6.98 0.79
CA LEU A 79 -7.89 7.01 -0.05
C LEU A 79 -7.90 8.25 -0.96
N ASP A 80 -7.59 9.43 -0.44
CA ASP A 80 -7.52 10.67 -1.22
C ASP A 80 -6.48 10.56 -2.34
N ALA A 81 -5.29 10.02 -2.04
CA ALA A 81 -4.26 9.78 -3.04
C ALA A 81 -4.70 8.73 -4.09
N CYS A 82 -5.44 7.70 -3.69
CA CYS A 82 -6.01 6.69 -4.61
C CYS A 82 -7.01 7.32 -5.59
N LEU A 83 -7.85 8.24 -5.11
CA LEU A 83 -8.81 8.97 -5.94
C LEU A 83 -8.10 9.82 -7.00
N GLU A 84 -7.06 10.56 -6.60
CA GLU A 84 -6.28 11.38 -7.52
C GLU A 84 -5.50 10.53 -8.54
N ALA A 85 -4.89 9.43 -8.09
CA ALA A 85 -4.21 8.46 -8.95
C ALA A 85 -5.15 7.65 -9.87
N LYS A 86 -6.48 7.80 -9.70
CA LYS A 86 -7.52 7.08 -10.45
C LYS A 86 -7.44 5.55 -10.27
N VAL A 87 -7.09 5.10 -9.07
CA VAL A 87 -7.14 3.69 -8.67
C VAL A 87 -8.57 3.18 -8.84
N LYS A 88 -8.72 1.96 -9.38
CA LYS A 88 -10.03 1.42 -9.74
C LYS A 88 -10.78 0.78 -8.58
N ARG A 89 -10.05 0.23 -7.60
CA ARG A 89 -10.62 -0.43 -6.43
C ARG A 89 -9.79 -0.11 -5.20
N PHE A 90 -10.47 0.29 -4.13
CA PHE A 90 -9.88 0.47 -2.82
C PHE A 90 -10.63 -0.45 -1.84
N VAL A 91 -9.91 -1.32 -1.16
CA VAL A 91 -10.45 -2.17 -0.09
C VAL A 91 -10.00 -1.59 1.24
N PRO A 92 -10.90 -1.02 2.05
CA PRO A 92 -10.56 -0.49 3.35
C PRO A 92 -10.20 -1.62 4.33
N SER A 93 -9.46 -1.26 5.38
CA SER A 93 -9.29 -2.11 6.55
C SER A 93 -10.37 -1.73 7.56
N GLU A 94 -11.25 -2.68 7.90
CA GLU A 94 -12.30 -2.55 8.93
C GLU A 94 -11.82 -3.01 10.32
#